data_AF-A0A7D4QIR0-F1
#
_entry.id   AF-A0A7D4QIR0-F1
#
_cell.length_a   1.000
_cell.length_b   1.000
_cell.length_c   1.000
_cell.angle_alpha   90.00
_cell.angle_beta   90.00
_cell.angle_gamma   90.00
#
_symmetry.space_group_name_H-M   'P 1'
#
loop_
_entity.id
_entity.type
_entity.pdbx_description
1 polymer ?
#
loop_
_entity_poly.entity_id
_entity_poly.type
_entity_poly.pdbx_seq_one_letter_code
_entity_poly.pdbx_strand_id
1 'polypeptide(L)'
;MKTMFKTLLIFFLAGLWCFHAKAQFLGGFFSQQLQQRKIMVAQIAQYELYLGALKTAYHVSETGLNTAHDLKNGTFHLHNAYLSSLEQVNPLIRNSPKGKAIADLNSQTLKLFADEADWQRQQKLLTTTEMTYLQKVRDNLAAKCQLDMDELLLVLTPGKLQLTDAQRLERLDKIYDRMKDKYAFAGSFTAQCRKLALNRKQHRQDNDQLKKLYGIQ
;
A
#
# COMPACT_ATOMS: atom_id res chain seq x y z
N MET A 1 -66.29 -94.41 38.71
CA MET A 1 -64.94 -94.97 38.40
C MET A 1 -64.24 -94.31 37.21
N LYS A 2 -64.92 -93.85 36.14
CA LYS A 2 -64.27 -93.17 34.99
C LYS A 2 -63.87 -91.70 35.24
N THR A 3 -64.44 -91.03 36.23
CA THR A 3 -64.16 -89.62 36.59
C THR A 3 -62.93 -89.48 37.49
N MET A 4 -62.71 -90.40 38.44
CA MET A 4 -61.53 -90.40 39.33
C MET A 4 -60.21 -90.70 38.62
N PHE A 5 -60.22 -91.52 37.56
CA PHE A 5 -59.01 -91.81 36.77
C PHE A 5 -58.60 -90.60 35.90
N LYS A 6 -59.57 -89.84 35.39
CA LYS A 6 -59.31 -88.58 34.66
C LYS A 6 -58.73 -87.50 35.56
N THR A 7 -59.22 -87.35 36.80
CA THR A 7 -58.64 -86.40 37.75
C THR A 7 -57.23 -86.78 38.19
N LEU A 8 -56.93 -88.09 38.32
CA LEU A 8 -55.58 -88.56 38.64
C LEU A 8 -54.59 -88.38 37.47
N LEU A 9 -55.05 -88.57 36.22
CA LEU A 9 -54.26 -88.32 35.01
C LEU A 9 -53.96 -86.83 34.80
N ILE A 10 -54.90 -85.94 35.14
CA ILE A 10 -54.72 -84.48 35.07
C ILE A 10 -53.71 -84.01 36.12
N PHE A 11 -53.70 -84.60 37.33
CA PHE A 11 -52.68 -84.31 38.34
C PHE A 11 -51.28 -84.81 37.94
N PHE A 12 -51.18 -85.95 37.27
CA PHE A 12 -49.90 -86.48 36.80
C PHE A 12 -49.35 -85.70 35.58
N LEU A 13 -50.21 -85.26 34.66
CA LEU A 13 -49.81 -84.37 33.55
C LEU A 13 -49.40 -82.97 34.02
N ALA A 14 -50.06 -82.42 35.05
CA ALA A 14 -49.71 -81.12 35.64
C ALA A 14 -48.37 -81.17 36.41
N GLY A 15 -48.04 -82.31 37.04
CA GLY A 15 -46.76 -82.51 37.72
C GLY A 15 -45.55 -82.52 36.78
N LEU A 16 -45.70 -83.04 35.56
CA LEU A 16 -44.63 -83.10 34.54
C LEU A 16 -44.26 -81.73 33.94
N TRP A 17 -45.12 -80.71 34.07
CA TRP A 17 -44.86 -79.34 33.60
C TRP A 17 -44.24 -78.42 34.67
N CYS A 18 -44.21 -78.83 35.94
CA CYS A 18 -43.61 -78.03 37.02
C CYS A 18 -42.08 -78.20 37.17
N PHE A 19 -41.46 -79.18 36.51
CA PHE A 19 -40.02 -79.44 36.66
C PHE A 19 -39.09 -78.53 35.83
N HIS A 20 -39.64 -77.58 35.05
CA HIS A 20 -38.84 -76.62 34.28
C HIS A 20 -38.76 -75.21 34.89
N ALA A 21 -39.33 -74.99 36.08
CA ALA A 21 -39.18 -73.73 36.80
C ALA A 21 -37.83 -73.72 37.54
N LYS A 22 -36.78 -73.17 36.90
CA LYS A 22 -35.58 -72.75 37.62
C LYS A 22 -35.97 -71.58 38.53
N ALA A 23 -36.29 -71.88 39.79
CA ALA A 23 -36.49 -70.87 40.83
C ALA A 23 -35.15 -70.16 41.13
N GLN A 24 -34.75 -69.20 40.30
CA GLN A 24 -33.56 -68.35 40.51
C GLN A 24 -33.89 -67.13 41.38
N PHE A 25 -34.53 -67.32 42.52
CA PHE A 25 -34.96 -66.17 43.34
C PHE A 25 -33.79 -65.48 44.07
N LEU A 26 -32.76 -66.23 44.49
CA LEU A 26 -31.64 -65.66 45.27
C LEU A 26 -30.31 -65.56 44.50
N GLY A 27 -30.07 -66.40 43.48
CA GLY A 27 -28.83 -66.34 42.68
C GLY A 27 -28.89 -65.40 41.46
N GLY A 28 -30.09 -65.16 40.91
CA GLY A 28 -30.30 -64.32 39.73
C GLY A 28 -30.32 -62.83 40.07
N PHE A 29 -30.94 -62.44 41.19
CA PHE A 29 -31.05 -61.04 41.59
C PHE A 29 -29.68 -60.40 41.90
N PHE A 30 -28.86 -61.08 42.71
CA PHE A 30 -27.51 -60.59 43.04
C PHE A 30 -26.56 -60.65 41.84
N SER A 31 -26.64 -61.67 40.99
CA SER A 31 -25.80 -61.75 39.78
C SER A 31 -26.22 -60.75 38.70
N GLN A 32 -27.51 -60.47 38.55
CA GLN A 32 -28.04 -59.46 37.64
C GLN A 32 -27.66 -58.04 38.07
N GLN A 33 -27.72 -57.72 39.37
CA GLN A 33 -27.23 -56.44 39.88
C GLN A 33 -25.72 -56.28 39.69
N LEU A 34 -24.92 -57.32 39.94
CA LEU A 34 -23.48 -57.31 39.67
C LEU A 34 -23.17 -57.12 38.18
N GLN A 35 -23.96 -57.74 37.30
CA GLN A 35 -23.79 -57.61 35.85
C GLN A 35 -24.22 -56.23 35.34
N GLN A 36 -25.31 -55.67 35.87
CA GLN A 36 -25.70 -54.28 35.61
C GLN A 36 -24.61 -53.29 36.05
N ARG A 37 -24.02 -53.48 37.24
CA ARG A 37 -22.89 -52.66 37.71
C ARG A 37 -21.69 -52.75 36.75
N LYS A 38 -21.33 -53.95 36.28
CA LYS A 38 -20.24 -54.12 35.30
C LYS A 38 -20.51 -53.37 34.00
N ILE A 39 -21.76 -53.43 33.49
CA ILE A 39 -22.17 -52.69 32.29
C ILE A 39 -22.11 -51.19 32.52
N MET A 40 -22.60 -50.69 33.66
CA MET A 40 -22.56 -49.27 34.00
C MET A 40 -21.12 -48.76 34.11
N VAL A 41 -20.20 -49.52 34.72
CA VAL A 41 -18.77 -49.17 34.76
C VAL A 41 -18.17 -49.10 33.36
N ALA A 42 -18.49 -50.06 32.48
CA ALA A 42 -18.05 -50.03 31.09
C ALA A 42 -18.63 -48.82 30.32
N GLN A 43 -19.88 -48.45 30.57
CA GLN A 43 -20.50 -47.25 29.99
C GLN A 43 -19.84 -45.95 30.48
N ILE A 44 -19.54 -45.84 31.78
CA ILE A 44 -18.80 -44.71 32.33
C ILE A 44 -17.43 -44.61 31.67
N ALA A 45 -16.70 -45.72 31.54
CA ALA A 45 -15.42 -45.74 30.84
C ALA A 45 -15.54 -45.30 29.37
N GLN A 46 -16.60 -45.69 28.67
CA GLN A 46 -16.87 -45.23 27.30
C GLN A 46 -17.20 -43.73 27.24
N TYR A 47 -17.97 -43.20 28.18
CA TYR A 47 -18.25 -41.77 28.26
C TYR A 47 -17.00 -40.94 28.56
N GLU A 48 -16.11 -41.43 29.42
CA GLU A 48 -14.81 -40.79 29.69
C GLU A 48 -13.96 -40.69 28.42
N LEU A 49 -13.94 -41.74 27.58
CA LEU A 49 -13.26 -41.71 26.27
C LEU A 49 -13.86 -40.66 25.33
N TYR A 50 -15.19 -40.60 25.21
CA TYR A 50 -15.85 -39.58 24.39
C TYR A 50 -15.62 -38.16 24.91
N LEU A 51 -15.64 -37.97 26.22
CA LEU A 51 -15.37 -36.69 26.86
C LEU A 51 -13.92 -36.24 26.61
N GLY A 52 -12.96 -37.16 26.63
CA GLY A 52 -11.57 -36.89 26.23
C GLY A 52 -11.43 -36.48 24.76
N ALA A 53 -12.08 -37.20 23.85
CA ALA A 53 -12.08 -36.87 22.42
C ALA A 53 -12.73 -35.51 22.15
N LEU A 54 -13.86 -35.22 22.81
CA LEU A 54 -14.58 -33.95 22.69
C LEU A 54 -13.75 -32.78 23.24
N LYS A 55 -13.13 -32.92 24.41
CA LYS A 55 -12.20 -31.92 24.95
C LYS A 55 -11.05 -31.63 23.97
N THR A 56 -10.49 -32.68 23.36
CA THR A 56 -9.43 -32.54 22.37
C THR A 56 -9.92 -31.80 21.12
N ALA A 57 -11.10 -32.16 20.61
CA ALA A 57 -11.69 -31.51 19.44
C ALA A 57 -11.99 -30.02 19.69
N TYR A 58 -12.55 -29.67 20.86
CA TYR A 58 -12.75 -28.27 21.25
C TYR A 58 -11.43 -27.52 21.37
N HIS A 59 -10.42 -28.11 22.00
CA HIS A 59 -9.10 -27.50 22.13
C HIS A 59 -8.42 -27.25 20.78
N VAL A 60 -8.51 -28.21 19.84
CA VAL A 60 -8.01 -28.05 18.46
C VAL A 60 -8.76 -26.94 17.73
N SER A 61 -10.09 -26.89 17.85
CA SER A 61 -10.90 -25.83 17.22
C SER A 61 -10.56 -24.45 17.78
N GLU A 62 -10.47 -24.31 19.11
CA GLU A 62 -10.09 -23.06 19.78
C GLU A 62 -8.68 -22.61 19.37
N THR A 63 -7.70 -23.52 19.42
CA THR A 63 -6.31 -23.23 19.02
C THR A 63 -6.25 -22.85 17.53
N GLY A 64 -6.98 -23.55 16.67
CA GLY A 64 -7.05 -23.26 15.24
C GLY A 64 -7.66 -21.90 14.95
N LEU A 65 -8.76 -21.54 15.62
CA LEU A 65 -9.42 -20.24 15.48
C LEU A 65 -8.51 -19.10 15.97
N ASN A 66 -7.84 -19.28 17.10
CA ASN A 66 -6.87 -18.30 17.62
C ASN A 66 -5.69 -18.13 16.66
N THR A 67 -5.14 -19.23 16.15
CA THR A 67 -4.05 -19.20 15.16
C THR A 67 -4.47 -18.47 13.88
N ALA A 68 -5.67 -18.74 13.36
CA ALA A 68 -6.20 -18.06 12.18
C ALA A 68 -6.43 -16.56 12.44
N HIS A 69 -6.91 -16.20 13.64
CA HIS A 69 -7.07 -14.83 14.07
C HIS A 69 -5.73 -14.07 14.11
N ASP A 70 -4.72 -14.68 14.73
CA ASP A 70 -3.37 -14.12 14.85
C ASP A 70 -2.70 -13.95 13.49
N LEU A 71 -2.80 -14.94 12.60
CA LEU A 71 -2.27 -14.85 11.24
C LEU A 71 -2.98 -13.76 10.43
N LYS A 72 -4.31 -13.68 10.52
CA LYS A 72 -5.11 -12.66 9.83
C LYS A 72 -4.73 -11.26 10.31
N ASN A 73 -4.61 -11.05 11.62
CA ASN A 73 -4.20 -9.75 12.16
C ASN A 73 -2.75 -9.42 11.80
N GLY A 74 -1.83 -10.39 11.93
CA GLY A 74 -0.42 -10.21 11.61
C GLY A 74 -0.20 -9.81 10.14
N THR A 75 -0.85 -10.52 9.21
CA THR A 75 -0.78 -10.19 7.78
C THR A 75 -1.40 -8.82 7.47
N PHE A 76 -2.54 -8.50 8.08
CA PHE A 76 -3.16 -7.17 7.96
C PHE A 76 -2.23 -6.06 8.45
N HIS A 77 -1.59 -6.23 9.62
CA HIS A 77 -0.64 -5.26 10.16
C HIS A 77 0.59 -5.09 9.26
N LEU A 78 1.13 -6.17 8.70
CA LEU A 78 2.26 -6.12 7.79
C LEU A 78 1.92 -5.32 6.51
N HIS A 79 0.76 -5.59 5.91
CA HIS A 79 0.30 -4.85 4.74
C HIS A 79 0.05 -3.38 5.04
N ASN A 80 -0.59 -3.08 6.18
CA ASN A 80 -0.81 -1.70 6.58
C ASN A 80 0.51 -0.95 6.85
N ALA A 81 1.47 -1.59 7.51
CA ALA A 81 2.80 -1.02 7.74
C ALA A 81 3.54 -0.76 6.42
N TYR A 82 3.48 -1.69 5.47
CA TYR A 82 4.06 -1.51 4.15
C TYR A 82 3.42 -0.33 3.41
N LEU A 83 2.09 -0.26 3.32
CA LEU A 83 1.40 0.85 2.66
C LEU A 83 1.68 2.19 3.34
N SER A 84 1.69 2.22 4.68
CA SER A 84 2.06 3.41 5.45
C SER A 84 3.49 3.85 5.14
N SER A 85 4.42 2.92 4.93
CA SER A 85 5.81 3.23 4.59
C SER A 85 5.95 3.90 3.22
N LEU A 86 5.10 3.55 2.24
CA LEU A 86 5.10 4.15 0.91
C LEU A 86 4.64 5.62 0.93
N GLU A 87 3.80 5.98 1.90
CA GLU A 87 3.34 7.36 2.11
C GLU A 87 4.38 8.24 2.79
N GLN A 88 5.24 7.63 3.61
CA GLN A 88 6.32 8.36 4.27
C GLN A 88 7.43 8.70 3.27
N VAL A 89 8.15 9.79 3.56
CA VAL A 89 9.31 10.20 2.76
C VAL A 89 10.55 9.97 3.61
N ASN A 90 11.48 9.18 3.08
CA ASN A 90 12.80 9.00 3.68
C ASN A 90 13.49 10.36 3.89
N PRO A 91 13.95 10.69 5.11
CA PRO A 91 14.60 11.97 5.41
C PRO A 91 15.79 12.30 4.51
N LEU A 92 16.53 11.28 4.05
CA LEU A 92 17.66 11.47 3.12
C LEU A 92 17.20 11.95 1.75
N ILE A 93 16.04 11.50 1.29
CA ILE A 93 15.42 11.94 0.04
C ILE A 93 14.82 13.33 0.24
N ARG A 94 14.08 13.54 1.34
CA ARG A 94 13.44 14.81 1.69
C ARG A 94 14.43 15.97 1.73
N ASN A 95 15.59 15.74 2.36
CA ASN A 95 16.65 16.74 2.51
C ASN A 95 17.78 16.55 1.48
N SER A 96 17.48 15.89 0.36
CA SER A 96 18.51 15.59 -0.63
C SER A 96 19.08 16.87 -1.26
N PRO A 97 20.39 16.91 -1.56
CA PRO A 97 21.00 18.00 -2.32
C PRO A 97 20.34 18.22 -3.68
N LYS A 98 19.75 17.17 -4.27
CA LYS A 98 19.07 17.22 -5.55
C LYS A 98 17.80 18.07 -5.51
N GLY A 99 16.98 17.94 -4.46
CA GLY A 99 15.82 18.81 -4.26
C GLY A 99 16.18 20.29 -4.20
N LYS A 100 17.27 20.61 -3.49
CA LYS A 100 17.82 21.97 -3.45
C LYS A 100 18.33 22.43 -4.83
N ALA A 101 19.08 21.57 -5.54
CA ALA A 101 19.59 21.89 -6.87
C ALA A 101 18.46 22.19 -7.88
N ILE A 102 17.32 21.50 -7.79
CA ILE A 102 16.13 21.80 -8.61
C ILE A 102 15.61 23.21 -8.31
N ALA A 103 15.44 23.56 -7.03
CA ALA A 103 15.00 24.89 -6.62
C ALA A 103 15.98 25.99 -7.05
N ASP A 104 17.28 25.73 -6.92
CA ASP A 104 18.34 26.65 -7.35
C ASP A 104 18.31 26.87 -8.87
N LEU A 105 18.13 25.81 -9.67
CA LEU A 105 17.98 25.92 -11.13
C LEU A 105 16.73 26.72 -11.53
N ASN A 106 15.61 26.53 -10.84
CA ASN A 106 14.40 27.32 -11.07
C ASN A 106 14.66 28.82 -10.81
N SER A 107 15.27 29.14 -9.66
CA SER A 107 15.62 30.53 -9.31
C SER A 107 16.56 31.15 -10.35
N GLN A 108 17.61 30.43 -10.75
CA GLN A 108 18.56 30.89 -11.75
C GLN A 108 17.91 31.06 -13.14
N THR A 109 16.98 30.19 -13.52
CA THR A 109 16.21 30.30 -14.77
C THR A 109 15.41 31.60 -14.81
N LEU A 110 14.68 31.91 -13.74
CA LEU A 110 13.90 33.15 -13.64
C LEU A 110 14.80 34.38 -13.64
N LYS A 111 15.95 34.29 -12.96
CA LYS A 111 16.95 35.35 -12.90
C LYS A 111 17.53 35.68 -14.29
N LEU A 112 17.87 34.68 -15.11
CA LEU A 112 18.38 34.91 -16.46
C LEU A 112 17.45 35.78 -17.30
N PHE A 113 16.15 35.52 -17.25
CA PHE A 113 15.17 36.34 -17.97
C PHE A 113 15.01 37.73 -17.36
N ALA A 114 15.06 37.87 -16.03
CA ALA A 114 14.98 39.17 -15.38
C ALA A 114 16.19 40.05 -15.76
N ASP A 115 17.40 39.51 -15.65
CA ASP A 115 18.66 40.19 -15.99
C ASP A 115 18.69 40.58 -17.47
N GLU A 116 18.21 39.71 -18.36
CA GLU A 116 18.11 40.02 -19.80
C GLU A 116 17.08 41.13 -20.06
N ALA A 117 15.88 41.04 -19.47
CA ALA A 117 14.83 42.04 -19.66
C ALA A 117 15.29 43.43 -19.17
N ASP A 118 15.95 43.50 -18.02
CA ASP A 118 16.46 44.76 -17.47
C ASP A 118 17.56 45.36 -18.35
N TRP A 119 18.50 44.54 -18.83
CA TRP A 119 19.51 45.02 -19.76
C TRP A 119 18.89 45.55 -21.07
N GLN A 120 17.89 44.85 -21.62
CA GLN A 120 17.22 45.29 -22.85
C GLN A 120 16.47 46.61 -22.67
N ARG A 121 15.82 46.82 -21.51
CA ARG A 121 15.17 48.09 -21.17
C ARG A 121 16.17 49.25 -21.07
N GLN A 122 17.36 48.99 -20.54
CA GLN A 122 18.43 50.00 -20.44
C GLN A 122 18.98 50.37 -21.82
N GLN A 123 19.24 49.38 -22.68
CA GLN A 123 19.83 49.63 -24.00
C GLN A 123 18.85 50.14 -25.06
N LYS A 124 17.54 49.85 -24.92
CA LYS A 124 16.49 50.23 -25.87
C LYS A 124 16.79 49.78 -27.31
N LEU A 125 17.34 48.57 -27.44
CA LEU A 125 17.78 48.00 -28.73
C LEU A 125 16.74 47.07 -29.37
N LEU A 126 15.94 46.39 -28.54
CA LEU A 126 14.78 45.63 -29.00
C LEU A 126 13.56 46.53 -29.14
N THR A 127 12.72 46.19 -30.11
CA THR A 127 11.42 46.82 -30.33
C THR A 127 10.42 46.39 -29.26
N THR A 128 9.33 47.14 -29.11
CA THR A 128 8.23 46.81 -28.18
C THR A 128 7.65 45.41 -28.44
N THR A 129 7.51 45.02 -29.71
CA THR A 129 7.00 43.70 -30.10
C THR A 129 7.96 42.58 -29.67
N GLU A 130 9.27 42.78 -29.83
CA GLU A 130 10.28 41.80 -29.41
C GLU A 130 10.38 41.68 -27.89
N MET A 131 10.27 42.79 -27.17
CA MET A 131 10.17 42.77 -25.70
C MET A 131 8.93 42.02 -25.23
N THR A 132 7.80 42.21 -25.91
CA THR A 132 6.57 41.45 -25.64
C THR A 132 6.75 39.97 -25.93
N TYR A 133 7.48 39.61 -26.98
CA TYR A 133 7.79 38.21 -27.29
C TYR A 133 8.71 37.57 -26.25
N LEU A 134 9.78 38.26 -25.83
CA LEU A 134 10.67 37.82 -24.75
C LEU A 134 9.88 37.52 -23.48
N GLN A 135 8.98 38.43 -23.11
CA GLN A 135 8.10 38.28 -21.95
C GLN A 135 7.18 37.07 -22.08
N LYS A 136 6.55 36.85 -23.25
CA LYS A 136 5.72 35.66 -23.50
C LYS A 136 6.49 34.35 -23.38
N VAL A 137 7.72 34.29 -23.89
CA VAL A 137 8.58 33.10 -23.77
C VAL A 137 8.96 32.85 -22.31
N ARG A 138 9.34 33.90 -21.59
CA ARG A 138 9.62 33.84 -20.14
C ARG A 138 8.43 33.27 -19.37
N ASP A 139 7.24 33.83 -19.58
CA ASP A 139 6.06 33.45 -18.80
C ASP A 139 5.62 32.00 -19.10
N ASN A 140 5.73 31.56 -20.36
CA ASN A 140 5.52 30.17 -20.73
C ASN A 140 6.53 29.22 -20.07
N LEU A 141 7.81 29.58 -20.04
CA LEU A 141 8.83 28.76 -19.40
C LEU A 141 8.64 28.73 -17.88
N ALA A 142 8.33 29.87 -17.26
CA ALA A 142 8.06 29.97 -15.84
C ALA A 142 6.86 29.10 -15.42
N ALA A 143 5.78 29.08 -16.22
CA ALA A 143 4.65 28.18 -15.99
C ALA A 143 5.06 26.70 -16.03
N LYS A 144 5.95 26.32 -16.97
CA LYS A 144 6.48 24.95 -17.03
C LYS A 144 7.39 24.62 -15.84
N CYS A 145 8.23 25.56 -15.39
CA CYS A 145 9.04 25.37 -14.19
C CYS A 145 8.15 25.23 -12.94
N GLN A 146 7.05 25.97 -12.86
CA GLN A 146 6.12 25.87 -11.74
C GLN A 146 5.52 24.46 -11.63
N LEU A 147 5.13 23.85 -12.76
CA LEU A 147 4.63 22.47 -12.77
C LEU A 147 5.67 21.47 -12.21
N ASP A 148 6.95 21.65 -12.56
CA ASP A 148 8.03 20.81 -12.01
C ASP A 148 8.25 21.05 -10.51
N MET A 149 8.10 22.30 -10.04
CA MET A 149 8.19 22.64 -8.62
C MET A 149 7.02 22.08 -7.82
N ASP A 150 5.81 22.08 -8.38
CA ASP A 150 4.63 21.48 -7.76
C ASP A 150 4.80 19.96 -7.67
N GLU A 151 5.32 19.32 -8.72
CA GLU A 151 5.65 17.90 -8.70
C GLU A 151 6.74 17.58 -7.67
N LEU A 152 7.80 18.39 -7.59
CA LEU A 152 8.84 18.27 -6.57
C LEU A 152 8.23 18.30 -5.16
N LEU A 153 7.29 19.22 -4.91
CA LEU A 153 6.61 19.32 -3.63
C LEU A 153 5.82 18.04 -3.31
N LEU A 154 5.09 17.48 -4.26
CA LEU A 154 4.38 16.21 -4.10
C LEU A 154 5.36 15.06 -3.77
N VAL A 155 6.51 15.04 -4.44
CA VAL A 155 7.55 14.02 -4.28
C VAL A 155 8.34 14.17 -2.96
N LEU A 156 8.38 15.35 -2.34
CA LEU A 156 9.09 15.54 -1.05
C LEU A 156 8.16 15.59 0.17
N THR A 157 6.85 15.64 -0.04
CA THR A 157 5.86 15.76 1.05
C THR A 157 5.28 14.39 1.44
N PRO A 158 5.38 13.99 2.73
CA PRO A 158 4.71 12.78 3.22
C PRO A 158 3.19 12.81 3.02
N GLY A 159 2.61 11.63 2.74
CA GLY A 159 1.17 11.45 2.56
C GLY A 159 0.60 11.98 1.24
N LYS A 160 1.44 12.51 0.33
CA LYS A 160 0.98 12.98 -0.99
C LYS A 160 1.00 11.90 -2.07
N LEU A 161 1.95 10.96 -1.98
CA LEU A 161 2.15 9.89 -2.95
C LEU A 161 2.55 8.62 -2.21
N GLN A 162 2.03 7.47 -2.66
CA GLN A 162 2.45 6.14 -2.26
C GLN A 162 3.54 5.66 -3.22
N LEU A 163 4.80 5.87 -2.86
CA LEU A 163 5.96 5.51 -3.69
C LEU A 163 7.01 4.80 -2.85
N THR A 164 7.67 3.81 -3.45
CA THR A 164 8.92 3.30 -2.90
C THR A 164 10.01 4.37 -2.98
N ASP A 165 11.03 4.26 -2.13
CA ASP A 165 12.19 5.17 -2.15
C ASP A 165 12.87 5.22 -3.53
N ALA A 166 12.98 4.07 -4.21
CA ALA A 166 13.55 3.98 -5.56
C ALA A 166 12.71 4.74 -6.59
N GLN A 167 11.38 4.56 -6.60
CA GLN A 167 10.49 5.30 -7.49
C GLN A 167 10.53 6.81 -7.20
N ARG A 168 10.66 7.19 -5.93
CA ARG A 168 10.76 8.59 -5.51
C ARG A 168 12.05 9.23 -6.02
N LEU A 169 13.18 8.52 -5.92
CA LEU A 169 14.47 8.95 -6.48
C LEU A 169 14.43 9.08 -8.00
N GLU A 170 13.90 8.08 -8.70
CA GLU A 170 13.74 8.13 -10.17
C GLU A 170 12.90 9.34 -10.61
N ARG A 171 11.86 9.66 -9.83
CA ARG A 171 11.01 10.83 -10.12
C ARG A 171 11.74 12.14 -9.88
N LEU A 172 12.56 12.24 -8.83
CA LEU A 172 13.45 13.38 -8.61
C LEU A 172 14.46 13.55 -9.74
N ASP A 173 15.02 12.47 -10.27
CA ASP A 173 15.94 12.50 -11.41
C ASP A 173 15.26 13.10 -12.64
N LYS A 174 14.06 12.63 -12.96
CA LYS A 174 13.26 13.16 -14.07
C LYS A 174 12.93 14.64 -13.90
N ILE A 175 12.58 15.09 -12.70
CA ILE A 175 12.32 16.53 -12.43
C ILE A 175 13.61 17.34 -12.63
N TYR A 176 14.73 16.83 -12.11
CA TYR A 176 16.02 17.49 -12.21
C TYR A 176 16.47 17.66 -13.66
N ASP A 177 16.38 16.62 -14.48
CA ASP A 177 16.74 16.69 -15.90
C ASP A 177 15.87 17.69 -16.65
N ARG A 178 14.55 17.64 -16.45
CA ARG A 178 13.63 18.62 -17.05
C ARG A 178 13.91 20.05 -16.62
N MET A 179 14.34 20.28 -15.38
CA MET A 179 14.70 21.62 -14.89
C MET A 179 16.02 22.10 -15.50
N LYS A 180 17.01 21.20 -15.64
CA LYS A 180 18.27 21.51 -16.34
C LYS A 180 18.04 21.93 -17.79
N ASP A 181 17.16 21.22 -18.50
CA ASP A 181 16.83 21.54 -19.89
C ASP A 181 16.21 22.94 -20.02
N LYS A 182 15.32 23.30 -19.09
CA LYS A 182 14.71 24.65 -19.05
C LYS A 182 15.73 25.73 -18.75
N TYR A 183 16.65 25.48 -17.81
CA TYR A 183 17.74 26.39 -17.51
C TYR A 183 18.67 26.61 -18.73
N ALA A 184 19.06 25.52 -19.40
CA ALA A 184 19.88 25.58 -20.61
C ALA A 184 19.16 26.34 -21.74
N PHE A 185 17.88 26.06 -21.94
CA PHE A 185 17.03 26.80 -22.88
C PHE A 185 17.01 28.29 -22.55
N ALA A 186 16.75 28.67 -21.29
CA ALA A 186 16.73 30.07 -20.87
C ALA A 186 18.06 30.79 -21.18
N GLY A 187 19.20 30.15 -20.87
CA GLY A 187 20.52 30.68 -21.19
C GLY A 187 20.73 30.88 -22.69
N SER A 188 20.41 29.86 -23.50
CA SER A 188 20.56 29.95 -24.96
C SER A 188 19.64 31.00 -25.60
N PHE A 189 18.40 31.12 -25.13
CA PHE A 189 17.42 32.07 -25.67
C PHE A 189 17.80 33.51 -25.31
N THR A 190 18.13 33.77 -24.05
CA THR A 190 18.56 35.10 -23.60
C THR A 190 19.85 35.55 -24.29
N ALA A 191 20.81 34.64 -24.48
CA ALA A 191 22.03 34.93 -25.25
C ALA A 191 21.74 35.30 -26.73
N GLN A 192 20.74 34.68 -27.36
CA GLN A 192 20.31 35.04 -28.72
C GLN A 192 19.69 36.45 -28.76
N CYS A 193 18.83 36.78 -27.80
CA CYS A 193 18.27 38.14 -27.66
C CYS A 193 19.38 39.18 -27.48
N ARG A 194 20.36 38.88 -26.61
CA ARG A 194 21.53 39.72 -26.37
C ARG A 194 22.35 39.95 -27.63
N LYS A 195 22.65 38.88 -28.38
CA LYS A 195 23.41 38.93 -29.63
C LYS A 195 22.69 39.78 -30.68
N LEU A 196 21.38 39.60 -30.85
CA LEU A 196 20.58 40.40 -31.79
C LEU A 196 20.65 41.89 -31.45
N ALA A 197 20.50 42.24 -30.18
CA ALA A 197 20.57 43.62 -29.70
C ALA A 197 21.97 44.23 -29.96
N LEU A 198 23.04 43.50 -29.63
CA LEU A 198 24.42 43.96 -29.87
C LEU A 198 24.72 44.18 -31.35
N ASN A 199 24.29 43.26 -32.23
CA ASN A 199 24.44 43.43 -33.68
C ASN A 199 23.73 44.70 -34.18
N ARG A 200 22.51 44.98 -33.68
CA ARG A 200 21.80 46.22 -34.03
C ARG A 200 22.52 47.48 -33.53
N LYS A 201 23.12 47.43 -32.35
CA LYS A 201 23.92 48.53 -31.81
C LYS A 201 25.12 48.80 -32.72
N GLN A 202 25.84 47.75 -33.11
CA GLN A 202 26.97 47.86 -34.03
C GLN A 202 26.54 48.45 -35.38
N HIS A 203 25.47 47.93 -35.99
CA HIS A 203 24.97 48.44 -37.27
C HIS A 203 24.56 49.92 -37.21
N ARG A 204 23.97 50.40 -36.10
CA ARG A 204 23.69 51.83 -35.93
C ARG A 204 24.98 52.64 -35.87
N GLN A 205 25.97 52.19 -35.11
CA GLN A 205 27.26 52.86 -34.99
C GLN A 205 28.00 52.94 -36.33
N ASP A 206 28.02 51.83 -37.08
CA ASP A 206 28.65 51.77 -38.40
C ASP A 206 27.95 52.73 -39.38
N ASN A 207 26.61 52.76 -39.36
CA ASN A 207 25.84 53.65 -40.23
C ASN A 207 26.05 55.14 -39.87
N ASP A 208 26.08 55.47 -38.58
CA ASP A 208 26.40 56.83 -38.11
C ASP A 208 27.83 57.25 -38.50
N GLN A 209 28.78 56.31 -38.48
CA GLN A 209 30.15 56.56 -38.93
C GLN A 209 30.22 56.76 -40.44
N LEU A 210 29.52 55.95 -41.24
CA LEU A 210 29.43 56.12 -42.69
C LEU A 210 28.79 57.46 -43.06
N LYS A 211 27.69 57.85 -42.40
CA LYS A 211 27.07 59.17 -42.58
C LYS A 211 28.05 60.32 -42.37
N LYS A 212 28.87 60.25 -41.31
CA LYS A 212 29.93 61.23 -41.03
C LYS A 212 31.01 61.23 -42.11
N LEU A 213 31.42 60.07 -42.61
CA LEU A 213 32.44 59.94 -43.65
C LEU A 213 31.97 60.49 -45.01
N TYR A 214 30.70 60.26 -45.37
CA TYR A 214 30.12 60.68 -46.65
C TYR A 214 29.41 62.05 -46.59
N GLY A 215 29.40 62.73 -45.44
CA GLY A 215 28.77 64.04 -45.28
C GLY A 215 27.24 64.02 -45.44
N ILE A 216 26.60 62.85 -45.30
CA ILE A 216 25.15 62.68 -45.44
C ILE A 216 24.53 62.92 -44.05
N GLN A 217 23.78 64.02 -43.89
CA GLN A 217 23.00 64.30 -42.68
C GLN A 217 21.73 63.44 -42.65
#